data_AF-A0AAV8WZ68-F1
#
_entry.id   AF-A0AAV8WZ68-F1
#
_cell.length_a   1.000
_cell.length_b   1.000
_cell.length_c   1.000
_cell.angle_alpha   90.00
_cell.angle_beta   90.00
_cell.angle_gamma   90.00
#
_symmetry.space_group_name_H-M   'P 1'
#
loop_
_entity.id
_entity.type
_entity.pdbx_description
1 polymer ?
#
loop_
_entity_poly.entity_id
_entity_poly.type
_entity_poly.pdbx_seq_one_letter_code
_entity_poly.pdbx_strand_id
1 'polypeptide(L)'
;MPKLSRARIVVENVFGILSVVFRVLRKPMLLESEKTAKIVLACAFLHNFMRKSDSSERYNPSGTYDSAQFGEVIPGAWRVEGLPTGTFLRLKKVARKPSTLAKQYQNEFNSYFLSDIGKVPWQYKY
;
A
#
# COMPACT_ATOMS: atom_id res chain seq x y z
N MET A 1 -15.47 -33.38 0.71
CA MET A 1 -14.78 -32.18 0.19
C MET A 1 -13.37 -32.57 -0.25
N PRO A 2 -12.84 -32.08 -1.39
CA PRO A 2 -11.49 -32.42 -1.84
C PRO A 2 -10.45 -31.90 -0.85
N LYS A 3 -9.53 -32.75 -0.41
CA LYS A 3 -8.33 -32.34 0.35
C LYS A 3 -7.44 -31.52 -0.56
N LEU A 4 -7.25 -30.23 -0.25
CA LEU A 4 -6.30 -29.39 -0.96
C LEU A 4 -4.88 -29.91 -0.70
N SER A 5 -4.09 -30.11 -1.76
CA SER A 5 -2.69 -30.50 -1.62
C SER A 5 -1.91 -29.40 -0.89
N ARG A 6 -0.91 -29.77 -0.07
CA ARG A 6 -0.07 -28.80 0.67
C ARG A 6 0.55 -27.75 -0.26
N ALA A 7 0.94 -28.15 -1.48
CA ALA A 7 1.47 -27.25 -2.49
C ALA A 7 0.46 -26.16 -2.89
N ARG A 8 -0.81 -26.51 -3.07
CA ARG A 8 -1.86 -25.55 -3.43
C ARG A 8 -2.09 -24.53 -2.32
N ILE A 9 -2.09 -24.96 -1.06
CA ILE A 9 -2.22 -24.06 0.10
C ILE A 9 -1.08 -23.04 0.12
N VAL A 10 0.16 -23.47 -0.15
CA VAL A 10 1.32 -22.56 -0.21
C VAL A 10 1.17 -21.54 -1.33
N VAL A 11 0.76 -21.97 -2.53
CA VAL A 11 0.54 -21.08 -3.67
C VAL A 11 -0.58 -20.07 -3.36
N GLU A 12 -1.72 -20.53 -2.85
CA GLU A 12 -2.84 -19.65 -2.49
C GLU A 12 -2.45 -18.64 -1.41
N ASN A 13 -1.73 -19.06 -0.38
CA ASN A 13 -1.20 -18.17 0.66
C ASN A 13 -0.33 -17.06 0.08
N VAL A 14 0.63 -17.40 -0.80
CA VAL A 14 1.55 -16.42 -1.38
C VAL A 14 0.79 -15.43 -2.27
N PHE A 15 -0.04 -15.92 -3.19
CA PHE A 15 -0.83 -15.03 -4.06
C PHE A 15 -1.79 -14.16 -3.26
N GLY A 16 -2.45 -14.73 -2.25
CA GLY A 16 -3.31 -14.03 -1.31
C GLY A 16 -2.61 -12.84 -0.66
N ILE A 17 -1.50 -13.09 0.02
CA ILE A 17 -0.71 -12.05 0.70
C ILE A 17 -0.21 -11.00 -0.29
N LEU A 18 0.36 -11.42 -1.43
CA LEU A 18 0.85 -10.48 -2.45
C LEU A 18 -0.28 -9.59 -3.00
N SER A 19 -1.48 -10.14 -3.22
CA SER A 19 -2.64 -9.38 -3.69
C SER A 19 -3.14 -8.37 -2.64
N VAL A 20 -3.14 -8.75 -1.37
CA VAL A 20 -3.59 -7.88 -0.29
C VAL A 20 -2.62 -6.72 -0.08
N VAL A 21 -1.32 -7.02 -0.08
CA VAL A 21 -0.23 -6.06 0.13
C VAL A 21 -0.03 -5.15 -1.07
N PHE A 22 0.20 -5.73 -2.26
CA PHE A 22 0.68 -4.96 -3.41
C PHE A 22 -0.43 -4.36 -4.28
N ARG A 23 -1.70 -4.72 -4.06
CA ARG A 23 -2.94 -4.20 -4.70
C ARG A 23 -3.01 -4.22 -6.24
N VAL A 24 -1.90 -3.98 -6.95
CA VAL A 24 -1.72 -4.09 -8.40
C VAL A 24 -2.08 -5.49 -8.90
N LEU A 25 -1.89 -6.52 -8.08
CA LEU A 25 -2.24 -7.91 -8.40
C LEU A 25 -3.73 -8.24 -8.17
N ARG A 26 -4.55 -7.32 -7.63
CA ARG A 26 -5.99 -7.56 -7.39
C ARG A 26 -6.84 -7.44 -8.64
N LYS A 27 -6.33 -6.76 -9.68
CA LYS A 27 -7.03 -6.55 -10.95
C LYS A 27 -6.14 -7.01 -12.10
N PRO A 28 -6.74 -7.45 -13.22
CA PRO A 28 -5.99 -7.69 -14.44
C PRO A 28 -5.14 -6.47 -14.82
N MET A 29 -3.87 -6.71 -15.14
CA MET A 29 -2.95 -5.67 -15.59
C MET A 29 -3.13 -5.47 -17.09
N LEU A 30 -3.54 -4.28 -17.52
CA LEU A 30 -3.63 -3.88 -18.92
C LEU A 30 -2.25 -3.43 -19.44
N LEU A 31 -1.25 -4.31 -19.35
CA LEU A 31 0.13 -4.07 -19.72
C LEU A 31 0.65 -5.21 -20.59
N GLU A 32 1.71 -4.95 -21.34
CA GLU A 32 2.44 -5.99 -22.07
C GLU A 32 2.98 -7.06 -21.11
N SER A 33 3.09 -8.30 -21.61
CA SER A 33 3.51 -9.46 -20.82
C SER A 33 4.87 -9.26 -20.15
N GLU A 34 5.82 -8.63 -20.85
CA GLU A 34 7.16 -8.34 -20.32
C GLU A 34 7.12 -7.40 -19.11
N LYS A 35 6.32 -6.34 -19.17
CA LYS A 35 6.14 -5.38 -18.07
C LYS A 35 5.43 -6.03 -16.89
N THR A 36 4.41 -6.83 -17.18
CA THR A 36 3.68 -7.62 -16.18
C THR A 36 4.61 -8.56 -15.42
N ALA A 37 5.50 -9.27 -16.13
CA ALA A 37 6.48 -10.16 -15.51
C ALA A 37 7.44 -9.41 -14.57
N LYS A 38 7.93 -8.23 -14.99
CA LYS A 38 8.77 -7.37 -14.14
C LYS A 38 8.05 -6.92 -12.87
N ILE A 39 6.78 -6.55 -12.96
CA ILE A 39 5.96 -6.16 -11.79
C ILE A 39 5.80 -7.33 -10.82
N VAL A 40 5.43 -8.52 -11.32
CA VAL A 40 5.26 -9.71 -10.49
C VAL A 40 6.57 -10.09 -9.80
N LEU A 41 7.69 -10.03 -10.52
CA LEU A 41 9.01 -10.33 -9.98
C LEU A 41 9.43 -9.31 -8.91
N ALA A 42 9.16 -8.01 -9.14
CA ALA A 42 9.39 -6.97 -8.14
C ALA A 42 8.56 -7.20 -6.86
N CYS A 43 7.29 -7.59 -7.00
CA CYS A 43 6.44 -7.96 -5.85
C CYS A 43 7.03 -9.15 -5.07
N ALA A 44 7.51 -10.18 -5.77
CA ALA A 44 8.14 -11.35 -5.15
C ALA A 44 9.43 -10.98 -4.41
N PHE A 45 10.30 -10.16 -5.01
CA PHE A 45 11.52 -9.69 -4.35
C PHE A 45 11.20 -8.86 -3.12
N LEU A 46 10.24 -7.95 -3.20
CA LEU A 46 9.87 -7.10 -2.09
C LEU A 46 9.21 -7.89 -0.95
N HIS A 47 8.38 -8.89 -1.27
CA HIS A 47 7.87 -9.84 -0.29
C HIS A 47 9.00 -10.59 0.44
N ASN A 48 9.96 -11.12 -0.31
CA ASN A 48 11.11 -11.83 0.25
C ASN A 48 11.98 -10.93 1.11
N PHE A 49 12.17 -9.67 0.69
CA PHE A 49 12.90 -8.66 1.45
C PHE A 49 12.21 -8.39 2.79
N MET A 50 10.90 -8.08 2.78
CA MET A 50 10.14 -7.79 4.00
C MET A 50 10.03 -8.99 4.95
N ARG A 51 10.03 -10.22 4.43
CA ARG A 51 10.08 -11.45 5.24
C ARG A 51 11.42 -11.66 5.94
N LYS A 52 12.51 -11.14 5.38
CA LYS A 52 13.88 -11.30 5.88
C LYS A 52 14.36 -10.11 6.72
N SER A 53 13.63 -8.99 6.73
CA SER A 53 13.98 -7.80 7.51
C SER A 53 13.43 -7.85 8.93
N ASP A 54 13.92 -6.94 9.79
CA ASP A 54 13.44 -6.78 11.18
C ASP A 54 11.94 -6.43 11.27
N SER A 55 11.34 -5.99 10.16
CA SER A 55 9.91 -5.74 10.03
C SER A 55 9.07 -6.98 9.72
N SER A 56 9.66 -8.18 9.66
CA SER A 56 8.96 -9.42 9.28
C SER A 56 7.70 -9.69 10.11
N GLU A 57 7.76 -9.51 11.43
CA GLU A 57 6.59 -9.69 12.31
C GLU A 57 5.48 -8.67 12.04
N ARG A 58 5.83 -7.46 11.60
CA ARG A 58 4.85 -6.45 11.19
C ARG A 58 4.28 -6.74 9.80
N TYR A 59 5.08 -7.35 8.93
CA TYR A 59 4.71 -7.65 7.57
C TYR A 59 3.77 -8.86 7.48
N ASN A 60 4.08 -9.94 8.21
CA ASN A 60 3.24 -11.13 8.33
C ASN A 60 3.22 -11.60 9.79
N PRO A 61 2.37 -11.00 10.65
CA PRO A 61 2.24 -11.45 12.02
C PRO A 61 1.77 -12.90 12.09
N SER A 62 1.99 -13.53 13.24
CA SER A 62 1.50 -14.88 13.52
C SER A 62 -0.01 -15.02 13.22
N GLY A 63 -0.39 -16.08 12.50
CA GLY A 63 -1.77 -16.28 12.03
C GLY A 63 -2.11 -15.63 10.67
N THR A 64 -1.14 -14.98 10.01
CA THR A 64 -1.36 -14.44 8.65
C THR A 64 -1.71 -15.53 7.65
N TYR A 65 -0.95 -16.64 7.64
CA TYR A 65 -1.05 -17.73 6.66
C TYR A 65 -2.13 -18.75 7.00
N ASP A 66 -2.70 -19.41 6.00
CA ASP A 66 -3.49 -20.61 6.21
C ASP A 66 -2.61 -21.70 6.84
N SER A 67 -3.15 -22.40 7.84
CA SER A 67 -2.49 -23.54 8.45
C SER A 67 -3.32 -24.81 8.24
N ALA A 68 -2.66 -25.94 8.04
CA ALA A 68 -3.33 -27.23 7.98
C ALA A 68 -3.22 -27.90 9.35
N GLN A 69 -4.34 -28.05 10.06
CA GLN A 69 -4.40 -28.77 11.32
C GLN A 69 -5.49 -29.84 11.23
N PHE A 70 -5.21 -31.05 11.73
CA PHE A 70 -6.16 -32.17 11.76
C PHE A 70 -6.80 -32.53 10.40
N GLY A 71 -6.10 -32.25 9.30
CA GLY A 71 -6.60 -32.54 7.94
C GLY A 71 -7.55 -31.48 7.38
N GLU A 72 -7.78 -30.39 8.12
CA GLU A 72 -8.57 -29.23 7.70
C GLU A 72 -7.67 -28.00 7.51
N VAL A 73 -8.09 -27.11 6.60
CA VAL A 73 -7.43 -25.85 6.35
C VAL A 73 -8.04 -24.80 7.27
N ILE A 74 -7.26 -24.29 8.22
CA ILE A 74 -7.60 -23.14 9.04
C ILE A 74 -7.26 -21.88 8.24
N PRO A 75 -8.24 -21.03 7.87
CA PRO A 75 -8.02 -19.79 7.16
C PRO A 75 -7.08 -18.83 7.91
N GLY A 76 -6.09 -18.30 7.21
CA GLY A 76 -5.22 -17.24 7.70
C GLY A 76 -5.87 -15.86 7.62
N ALA A 77 -5.34 -14.91 8.38
CA ALA A 77 -5.84 -13.53 8.41
C ALA A 77 -5.80 -12.83 7.04
N TRP A 78 -4.98 -13.31 6.08
CA TRP A 78 -4.98 -12.75 4.72
C TRP A 78 -6.30 -12.97 3.96
N ARG A 79 -7.09 -14.00 4.32
CA ARG A 79 -8.37 -14.33 3.67
C ARG A 79 -9.52 -13.42 4.11
N VAL A 80 -9.41 -12.78 5.28
CA VAL A 80 -10.37 -11.77 5.71
C VAL A 80 -10.09 -10.52 4.89
N GLU A 81 -11.11 -9.95 4.25
CA GLU A 81 -10.97 -8.64 3.58
C GLU A 81 -10.50 -7.59 4.59
N GLY A 82 -9.19 -7.39 4.65
CA GLY A 82 -8.58 -6.46 5.60
C GLY A 82 -7.60 -7.09 6.59
N LEU A 83 -6.49 -7.68 6.11
CA LEU A 83 -5.19 -7.30 6.71
C LEU A 83 -5.24 -5.78 6.91
N PRO A 84 -4.95 -5.28 8.12
CA PRO A 84 -5.51 -4.05 8.65
C PRO A 84 -5.58 -3.00 7.56
N THR A 85 -6.76 -2.42 7.36
CA THR A 85 -7.11 -1.42 6.35
C THR A 85 -6.06 -0.29 6.18
N GLY A 86 -5.11 -0.16 7.12
CA GLY A 86 -3.84 0.52 6.91
C GLY A 86 -2.64 -0.38 6.59
N THR A 87 -2.55 -0.93 5.36
CA THR A 87 -1.24 -1.33 4.78
C THR A 87 -0.35 -0.12 4.50
N PHE A 88 -0.97 1.07 4.47
CA PHE A 88 -0.36 2.30 4.94
C PHE A 88 -1.08 2.61 6.24
N LEU A 89 -0.43 2.45 7.40
CA LEU A 89 -0.84 3.19 8.60
C LEU A 89 -1.19 4.59 8.10
N ARG A 90 -2.39 5.13 8.42
CA ARG A 90 -2.68 6.55 8.13
C ARG A 90 -1.43 7.29 8.58
N LEU A 91 -0.61 7.77 7.64
CA LEU A 91 0.62 8.45 7.99
C LEU A 91 0.14 9.51 8.96
N LYS A 92 0.62 9.47 10.21
CA LYS A 92 0.29 10.52 11.15
C LYS A 92 0.61 11.80 10.38
N LYS A 93 -0.39 12.66 10.15
CA LYS A 93 -0.13 14.00 9.64
C LYS A 93 0.68 14.66 10.74
N VAL A 94 2.00 14.49 10.68
CA VAL A 94 2.93 15.18 11.56
C VAL A 94 2.88 16.61 11.06
N ALA A 95 2.24 17.48 11.83
CA ALA A 95 2.31 18.90 11.57
C ALA A 95 3.79 19.30 11.58
N ARG A 96 4.35 19.52 10.39
CA ARG A 96 5.68 20.11 10.25
C ARG A 96 5.47 21.62 10.21
N LYS A 97 6.23 22.34 11.04
CA LYS A 97 6.33 23.79 10.87
C LYS A 97 6.97 24.03 9.49
N PRO A 98 6.34 24.82 8.60
CA PRO A 98 6.97 25.17 7.34
C PRO A 98 8.30 25.91 7.62
N SER A 99 9.28 25.73 6.74
CA SER A 99 10.55 26.45 6.84
C SER A 99 10.30 27.95 6.81
N THR A 100 11.20 28.74 7.41
CA THR A 100 11.12 30.20 7.37
C THR A 100 11.04 30.71 5.94
N LEU A 101 11.79 30.09 5.03
CA LEU A 101 11.77 30.39 3.61
C LEU A 101 10.41 30.09 2.96
N ALA A 102 9.78 28.95 3.28
CA ALA A 102 8.44 28.64 2.77
C ALA A 102 7.39 29.65 3.24
N LYS A 103 7.51 30.15 4.49
CA LYS A 103 6.65 31.24 4.99
C LYS A 103 6.89 32.55 4.26
N GLN A 104 8.14 32.88 3.95
CA GLN A 104 8.49 34.07 3.20
C GLN A 104 7.87 34.05 1.80
N TYR A 105 8.04 32.95 1.05
CA TYR A 105 7.40 32.78 -0.25
C TYR A 105 5.88 32.85 -0.14
N GLN A 106 5.29 32.21 0.88
CA GLN A 106 3.84 32.27 1.07
C GLN A 106 3.35 33.71 1.30
N ASN A 107 4.07 34.51 2.09
CA ASN A 107 3.73 35.92 2.34
C ASN A 107 3.92 36.78 1.08
N GLU A 108 4.98 36.53 0.32
CA GLU A 108 5.27 37.23 -0.94
C GLU A 108 4.21 36.93 -2.01
N PHE A 109 3.82 35.67 -2.18
CA PHE A 109 2.74 35.31 -3.07
C PHE A 109 1.41 35.90 -2.60
N ASN A 110 1.14 35.88 -1.30
CA ASN A 110 -0.09 36.47 -0.75
C ASN A 110 -0.15 37.99 -1.01
N SER A 111 0.95 38.73 -0.78
CA SER A 111 0.98 40.16 -1.07
C SER A 111 0.86 40.45 -2.57
N TYR A 112 1.46 39.61 -3.43
CA TYR A 112 1.31 39.73 -4.87
C TYR A 112 -0.13 39.50 -5.32
N PHE A 113 -0.79 38.43 -4.90
CA PHE A 113 -2.17 38.13 -5.28
C PHE A 113 -3.19 39.11 -4.69
N LEU A 114 -2.83 39.87 -3.65
CA LEU A 114 -3.64 40.97 -3.11
C LEU A 114 -3.31 42.33 -3.74
N SER A 115 -2.21 42.45 -4.48
CA SER A 115 -1.82 43.67 -5.19
C SER A 115 -2.70 43.95 -6.40
N ASP A 116 -2.69 45.19 -6.88
CA ASP A 116 -3.44 45.58 -8.07
C ASP A 116 -3.04 44.84 -9.36
N ILE A 117 -1.81 44.32 -9.40
CA ILE A 117 -1.25 43.60 -10.56
C ILE A 117 -1.63 42.11 -10.50
N GLY A 118 -1.60 41.51 -9.32
CA GLY A 118 -1.85 40.08 -9.12
C GLY A 118 -3.31 39.72 -8.84
N LYS A 119 -4.18 40.71 -8.58
CA LYS A 119 -5.60 40.48 -8.32
C LYS A 119 -6.34 40.06 -9.59
N VAL A 120 -7.22 39.07 -9.48
CA VAL A 120 -8.06 38.62 -10.61
C VAL A 120 -9.50 39.15 -10.49
N PRO A 121 -10.21 39.41 -11.62
CA PRO A 121 -11.53 40.04 -11.61
C PRO A 121 -12.63 39.31 -10.81
N TRP A 122 -12.47 38.01 -10.56
CA TRP A 122 -13.42 37.18 -9.83
C TRP A 122 -13.03 36.91 -8.37
N GLN A 123 -11.90 37.46 -7.90
CA GLN A 123 -11.34 37.18 -6.57
C GLN A 123 -12.25 37.57 -5.41
N TYR A 124 -13.12 38.57 -5.62
CA TYR A 124 -14.07 39.08 -4.63
C TYR A 124 -15.53 38.82 -5.04
N LYS A 125 -15.78 37.94 -6.02
CA LYS A 125 -17.12 37.59 -6.46
C LYS A 125 -17.66 36.40 -5.65
N TYR A 126 -17.78 36.55 -4.34
CA TYR A 126 -18.62 35.73 -3.44
C TYR A 126 -18.98 36.54 -2.21
#